data_AF-A0ABD7LU79-F1
#
_entry.id   AF-A0ABD7LU79-F1
#
_cell.length_a   1.000
_cell.length_b   1.000
_cell.length_c   1.000
_cell.angle_alpha   90.00
_cell.angle_beta   90.00
_cell.angle_gamma   90.00
#
_symmetry.space_group_name_H-M   'P 1'
#
loop_
_entity.id
_entity.type
_entity.pdbx_description
1 polymer ?
#
loop_
_entity_poly.entity_id
_entity_poly.type
_entity_poly.pdbx_seq_one_letter_code
_entity_poly.pdbx_strand_id
1 'polypeptide(L)' 'MAGVNQLERDLIRMRQREGIELAKKEGKFKGRLKKYHKNHAGMNYAVKLYKEGNMTVNQICEITNVSRASLYRKLSEVNN' A
#
# COMPACT_ATOMS: atom_id res chain seq x y z
N MET A 1 -34.85 -25.19 -1.94
CA MET A 1 -34.25 -24.73 -0.67
C MET A 1 -33.36 -23.49 -0.91
N ALA A 2 -33.90 -22.37 -1.40
CA ALA A 2 -33.10 -21.15 -1.65
C ALA A 2 -33.09 -20.19 -0.45
N GLY A 3 -34.19 -20.12 0.31
CA GLY A 3 -34.32 -19.24 1.48
C GLY A 3 -33.41 -19.62 2.65
N VAL A 4 -33.27 -20.92 2.94
CA VAL A 4 -32.41 -21.41 4.04
C VAL A 4 -30.93 -21.09 3.78
N ASN A 5 -30.45 -21.29 2.55
CA ASN A 5 -29.07 -20.96 2.16
C ASN A 5 -28.75 -19.45 2.27
N GLN A 6 -29.74 -18.58 2.05
CA GLN A 6 -29.53 -17.14 2.19
C GLN A 6 -29.41 -16.75 3.67
N LEU A 7 -30.26 -17.31 4.53
CA LEU A 7 -30.22 -17.10 5.98
C LEU A 7 -28.88 -17.54 6.59
N GLU A 8 -28.37 -18.71 6.20
CA GLU A 8 -27.06 -19.19 6.65
C GLU A 8 -25.91 -18.27 6.23
N ARG A 9 -25.94 -17.78 4.98
CA ARG A 9 -24.94 -16.80 4.49
C ARG A 9 -24.98 -15.50 5.30
N ASP A 10 -26.17 -15.04 5.65
CA ASP A 10 -26.31 -13.78 6.39
C ASP A 10 -25.87 -13.94 7.85
N LEU A 11 -26.13 -15.10 8.47
CA LEU A 11 -25.57 -15.45 9.79
C LEU A 11 -24.04 -15.47 9.79
N ILE A 12 -23.41 -16.06 8.77
CA ILE A 12 -21.94 -16.08 8.63
C ILE A 12 -21.39 -14.66 8.50
N ARG A 13 -22.03 -13.80 7.70
CA ARG A 13 -21.62 -12.39 7.55
C ARG A 13 -21.77 -11.59 8.83
N MET A 14 -22.83 -11.83 9.61
CA MET A 14 -23.02 -11.16 10.90
C MET A 14 -21.87 -11.50 11.86
N ARG A 15 -21.56 -12.78 12.06
CA ARG A 15 -20.41 -13.19 12.89
C ARG A 15 -19.07 -12.66 12.38
N GLN A 16 -18.88 -12.65 11.06
CA GLN A 16 -17.65 -12.11 10.47
C GLN A 16 -17.50 -10.61 10.78
N ARG A 17 -18.60 -9.84 10.69
CA ARG A 17 -18.59 -8.41 11.04
C ARG A 17 -18.25 -8.19 12.51
N GLU A 18 -18.83 -8.96 13.42
CA GLU A 18 -18.50 -8.89 14.85
C GLU A 18 -17.01 -9.10 15.11
N GLY A 19 -16.42 -10.12 14.48
CA GLY A 19 -14.98 -10.40 14.58
C GLY A 19 -14.11 -9.30 13.97
N ILE A 20 -14.53 -8.73 12.83
CA ILE A 20 -13.83 -7.60 12.20
C ILE A 20 -13.88 -6.37 13.12
N GLU A 21 -15.02 -6.05 13.72
CA GLU A 21 -15.16 -4.91 14.63
C GLU A 21 -14.28 -5.06 15.86
N LEU A 22 -14.18 -6.27 16.43
CA LEU A 22 -13.25 -6.55 17.52
C LEU A 22 -11.79 -6.33 17.10
N ALA A 23 -11.38 -6.88 15.96
CA ALA A 23 -10.01 -6.71 15.45
C ALA A 23 -9.69 -5.26 15.03
N LYS A 24 -10.69 -4.46 14.62
CA LYS A 24 -10.55 -3.02 14.42
C LYS A 24 -10.31 -2.29 15.74
N LYS A 25 -11.09 -2.59 16.79
CA LYS A 25 -10.89 -2.03 18.14
C LYS A 25 -9.51 -2.34 18.69
N GLU A 26 -8.99 -3.53 18.41
CA GLU A 26 -7.62 -3.95 18.77
C GLU A 26 -6.53 -3.34 17.85
N GLY A 27 -6.88 -2.58 16.82
CA GLY A 27 -5.93 -1.95 15.91
C GLY A 27 -5.16 -2.92 14.99
N LYS A 28 -5.69 -4.13 14.77
CA LYS A 28 -5.05 -5.14 13.90
C LYS A 28 -5.05 -4.74 12.43
N PHE A 29 -6.06 -3.99 11.97
CA PHE A 29 -6.17 -3.53 10.59
C PHE A 29 -5.28 -2.32 10.33
N LYS A 30 -4.05 -2.57 9.86
CA LYS A 30 -3.05 -1.53 9.51
C LYS A 30 -3.02 -1.17 8.01
N GLY A 31 -4.05 -1.59 7.27
CA GLY A 31 -4.15 -1.40 5.82
C GLY A 31 -3.12 -2.21 5.03
N ARG A 32 -2.90 -1.81 3.77
CA ARG A 32 -1.93 -2.46 2.89
C ARG A 32 -0.51 -2.10 3.33
N LEU A 33 0.37 -3.10 3.48
CA LEU A 33 1.79 -2.85 3.73
C LEU A 33 2.40 -1.99 2.62
N LYS A 34 3.21 -1.01 3.00
CA LYS A 34 3.93 -0.15 2.05
C LYS A 34 4.92 -1.00 1.25
N LYS A 35 4.80 -0.98 -0.08
CA LYS A 35 5.71 -1.69 -1.01
C LYS A 35 7.17 -1.21 -0.87
N TYR A 36 7.37 0.09 -0.66
CA TYR A 36 8.69 0.68 -0.46
C TYR A 36 8.81 1.13 1.00
N HIS A 37 9.63 0.44 1.77
CA HIS A 37 9.97 0.82 3.15
C HIS A 37 11.07 1.89 3.16
N LYS A 38 11.34 2.49 4.33
CA LYS A 38 12.37 3.56 4.49
C LYS A 38 13.75 3.14 3.96
N ASN A 39 14.10 1.87 4.11
CA ASN A 39 15.40 1.33 3.69
C ASN A 39 15.39 0.66 2.31
N HIS A 40 14.39 0.91 1.46
CA HIS A 40 14.31 0.25 0.15
C HIS A 40 15.39 0.81 -0.77
N ALA A 41 16.43 0.03 -1.04
CA ALA A 41 17.63 0.46 -1.78
C ALA A 41 17.28 1.12 -3.12
N GLY A 42 16.40 0.52 -3.93
CA GLY A 42 16.02 1.08 -5.23
C GLY A 42 15.25 2.40 -5.14
N MET A 43 14.49 2.63 -4.07
CA MET A 43 13.72 3.88 -3.90
C MET A 43 14.66 4.99 -3.41
N ASN A 44 15.55 4.67 -2.47
CA ASN A 44 16.54 5.61 -1.98
C ASN A 44 17.50 6.03 -3.08
N TYR A 45 17.90 5.08 -3.93
CA TYR A 45 18.72 5.37 -5.11
C TYR A 45 17.97 6.23 -6.14
N ALA A 46 16.69 5.93 -6.42
CA ALA A 46 15.87 6.76 -7.30
C ALA A 46 15.72 8.21 -6.81
N VAL A 47 15.51 8.41 -5.50
CA VAL A 47 15.44 9.75 -4.90
C VAL A 47 16.78 10.47 -4.99
N LYS A 48 17.91 9.76 -4.80
CA LYS A 48 19.26 10.34 -4.96
C LYS A 48 19.48 10.82 -6.39
N LEU A 49 19.22 9.97 -7.39
CA LEU A 49 19.35 10.32 -8.81
C LEU A 49 18.45 11.49 -9.20
N TYR A 50 17.24 11.56 -8.65
CA TYR A 50 16.34 12.69 -8.87
C TYR A 50 16.91 14.00 -8.32
N LYS A 51 17.54 13.97 -7.14
CA LYS A 51 18.19 15.15 -6.53
C LYS A 51 19.45 15.59 -7.28
N GLU A 52 20.17 14.67 -7.90
CA GLU A 52 21.34 14.98 -8.72
C GLU A 52 20.97 15.73 -10.01
N GLY A 53 19.74 15.62 -10.49
CA GLY A 53 19.22 16.41 -11.62
C GLY A 53 19.80 16.07 -12.99
N ASN A 54 20.71 15.09 -13.06
CA ASN A 54 21.43 14.71 -14.29
C ASN A 54 20.65 13.76 -15.22
N MET A 55 19.53 13.21 -14.76
CA MET A 55 18.75 12.19 -15.49
C MET A 55 17.27 12.54 -15.51
N THR A 56 16.59 12.12 -16.59
CA THR A 56 15.13 12.24 -16.66
C THR A 56 14.45 11.23 -15.75
N VAL A 57 13.24 11.55 -15.29
CA VAL A 57 12.44 10.66 -14.42
C VAL A 57 12.18 9.30 -15.07
N ASN A 58 12.01 9.25 -16.40
CA ASN A 58 11.82 8.00 -17.13
C ASN A 58 13.06 7.10 -17.03
N GLN A 59 14.26 7.65 -17.27
CA GLN A 59 15.52 6.91 -17.14
C GLN A 59 15.75 6.42 -15.71
N ILE A 60 15.43 7.25 -14.70
CA ILE A 60 15.53 6.84 -13.30
C ILE A 60 14.60 5.66 -13.01
N CYS A 61 13.36 5.70 -13.52
CA CYS A 61 12.41 4.61 -13.35
C CYS A 61 12.84 3.32 -14.05
N GLU A 62 13.48 3.41 -15.22
CA GLU A 62 14.04 2.25 -15.93
C GLU A 62 15.20 1.62 -15.15
N ILE A 63 16.14 2.44 -14.65
CA ILE A 63 17.31 1.96 -13.91
C ILE A 63 16.91 1.35 -12.55
N THR A 64 15.99 2.00 -11.84
CA THR A 64 15.63 1.61 -10.47
C THR A 64 14.45 0.65 -10.37
N ASN A 65 13.78 0.39 -11.50
CA ASN A 65 12.55 -0.39 -11.61
C ASN A 65 11.42 0.09 -10.67
N VAL A 66 11.47 1.37 -10.27
CA VAL A 66 10.46 2.03 -9.45
C VAL A 66 9.48 2.75 -10.37
N SER A 67 8.18 2.60 -10.14
CA SER A 67 7.19 3.33 -10.94
C SER A 67 7.24 4.83 -10.68
N ARG A 68 7.02 5.64 -11.72
CA ARG A 68 6.96 7.11 -11.65
C ARG A 68 6.07 7.61 -10.51
N ALA A 69 4.88 7.04 -10.39
CA ALA A 69 3.92 7.37 -9.33
C ALA A 69 4.48 7.11 -7.92
N SER A 70 5.27 6.04 -7.75
CA SER A 70 5.88 5.71 -6.46
C SER A 70 7.01 6.66 -6.10
N LEU A 71 7.81 7.07 -7.09
CA LEU A 71 8.88 8.05 -6.91
C LEU A 71 8.29 9.42 -6.50
N TYR A 72 7.29 9.92 -7.24
CA TYR A 72 6.64 11.19 -6.90
C TYR A 72 5.96 11.17 -5.53
N ARG A 73 5.26 10.08 -5.19
CA ARG A 73 4.67 9.93 -3.85
C ARG A 73 5.74 9.98 -2.75
N LYS A 74 6.94 9.44 -3.02
CA LYS A 74 8.04 9.50 -2.07
C LYS A 74 8.62 10.90 -1.95
N LEU A 75 8.75 11.63 -3.05
CA LEU A 75 9.20 13.02 -3.07
C LEU A 75 8.21 13.94 -2.32
N SER A 76 6.90 13.75 -2.51
CA SER A 76 5.89 14.50 -1.76
C SER A 76 5.89 14.19 -0.26
N GLU A 77 6.18 12.94 0.14
CA GLU A 77 6.35 12.55 1.55
C GLU A 77 7.59 13.20 2.20
N VAL A 78 8.59 13.63 1.42
CA VAL A 78 9.85 14.21 1.93
C VAL A 78 9.77 15.73 2.01
N ASN A 79 8.96 16.37 1.16
CA ASN A 79 8.78 17.82 1.14
C ASN A 79 7.72 18.32 2.14
N ASN A 80 6.97 17.42 2.77
CA ASN A 80 6.01 17.68 3.85
C ASN A 80 6.62 17.24 5.18
#